data_AF-A0A968NN05-F1
#
_entry.id   AF-A0A968NN05-F1
#
_cell.length_a   1.000
_cell.length_b   1.000
_cell.length_c   1.000
_cell.angle_alpha   90.00
_cell.angle_beta   90.00
_cell.angle_gamma   90.00
#
_symmetry.space_group_name_H-M   'P 1'
#
loop_
_entity.id
_entity.type
_entity.pdbx_description
1 polymer ?
#
loop_
_entity_poly.entity_id
_entity_poly.type
_entity_poly.pdbx_seq_one_letter_code
_entity_poly.pdbx_strand_id
1 'polypeptide(L)'
;CHMMGKVENFKGRRYMSEPQSGLQIWEGQVINAGSRIGRIGMTGRTTGPHLHWGLKYNSQNIDPALVLREMFAQQIANGRGRNVNAKKSSVTIEPLNIRD
;
A
#
# COMPACT_ATOMS: atom_id res chain seq x y z
N CYS A 1 12.86 -1.83 -3.11
CA CYS A 1 12.26 -0.78 -3.95
C CYS A 1 12.06 0.46 -3.14
N HIS A 2 12.20 1.60 -3.79
CA HIS A 2 12.18 2.85 -3.08
C HIS A 2 11.22 3.79 -3.77
N MET A 3 10.35 4.42 -3.00
CA MET A 3 9.63 5.59 -3.47
C MET A 3 10.63 6.74 -3.62
N MET A 4 10.44 7.57 -4.64
CA MET A 4 11.16 8.84 -4.72
C MET A 4 10.81 9.71 -3.50
N GLY A 5 11.78 10.48 -3.03
CA GLY A 5 11.66 11.37 -1.89
C GLY A 5 12.50 10.92 -0.69
N LYS A 6 12.33 11.60 0.43
CA LYS A 6 13.06 11.35 1.68
C LYS A 6 12.16 11.65 2.88
N VAL A 7 12.47 11.03 4.01
CA VAL A 7 11.83 11.38 5.28
C VAL A 7 12.54 12.58 5.87
N GLU A 8 11.78 13.62 6.17
CA GLU A 8 12.23 14.83 6.86
C GLU A 8 11.57 14.94 8.23
N ASN A 9 12.11 15.81 9.09
CA ASN A 9 11.54 16.09 10.41
C ASN A 9 11.27 17.59 10.53
N PHE A 10 10.07 17.95 10.95
CA PHE A 10 9.69 19.31 11.27
C PHE A 10 9.01 19.36 12.62
N LYS A 11 9.60 20.10 13.57
CA LYS A 11 9.11 20.26 14.94
C LYS A 11 8.81 18.91 15.62
N GLY A 12 9.69 17.92 15.42
CA GLY A 12 9.56 16.58 16.01
C GLY A 12 8.60 15.65 15.26
N ARG A 13 7.86 16.12 14.25
CA ARG A 13 6.97 15.30 13.42
C ARG A 13 7.66 14.93 12.11
N ARG A 14 7.60 13.66 11.73
CA ARG A 14 8.16 13.20 10.47
C ARG A 14 7.18 13.37 9.33
N TYR A 15 7.69 13.64 8.14
CA TYR A 15 6.93 13.61 6.90
C TYR A 15 7.80 13.08 5.77
N MET A 16 7.17 12.40 4.81
CA MET A 16 7.78 12.07 3.53
C MET A 16 7.69 13.30 2.63
N SER A 17 8.83 13.73 2.08
CA SER A 17 8.96 14.86 1.16
C SER A 17 9.42 14.35 -0.20
N GLU A 18 8.65 14.63 -1.23
CA GLU A 18 9.03 14.38 -2.62
C GLU A 18 8.95 15.72 -3.41
N PRO A 19 10.09 16.40 -3.60
CA PRO A 19 10.11 17.76 -4.16
C PRO A 19 9.64 17.87 -5.61
N GLN A 20 9.88 16.87 -6.47
CA GLN A 20 9.63 17.01 -7.91
C GLN A 20 8.12 17.03 -8.23
N SER A 21 7.28 16.48 -7.36
CA SER A 21 5.82 16.58 -7.44
C SER A 21 5.19 17.47 -6.36
N GLY A 22 5.99 18.01 -5.44
CA GLY A 22 5.50 18.75 -4.28
C GLY A 22 4.72 17.89 -3.27
N LEU A 23 4.83 16.56 -3.35
CA LEU A 23 4.10 15.66 -2.48
C LEU A 23 4.70 15.68 -1.07
N GLN A 24 3.86 15.93 -0.08
CA GLN A 24 4.20 15.84 1.34
C GLN A 24 3.17 14.98 2.06
N ILE A 25 3.65 13.97 2.79
CA ILE A 25 2.80 13.06 3.58
C ILE A 25 3.30 13.05 5.00
N TRP A 26 2.47 13.55 5.92
CA TRP A 26 2.81 13.62 7.34
C TRP A 26 2.56 12.30 8.04
N GLU A 27 3.38 12.01 9.05
CA GLU A 27 3.13 10.89 9.96
C GLU A 27 1.74 11.06 10.63
N GLY A 28 0.92 10.00 10.55
CA GLY A 28 -0.46 9.99 11.02
C GLY A 28 -1.49 10.59 10.06
N GLN A 29 -1.09 11.06 8.87
CA GLN A 29 -2.02 11.61 7.89
C GLN A 29 -2.98 10.52 7.37
N VAL A 30 -4.28 10.81 7.40
CA VAL A 30 -5.30 9.98 6.75
C VAL A 30 -5.24 10.21 5.24
N ILE A 31 -5.14 9.13 4.46
CA ILE A 31 -5.04 9.18 3.00
C ILE A 31 -6.19 8.37 2.42
N ASN A 32 -6.95 8.98 1.52
CA ASN A 32 -8.04 8.31 0.83
C ASN A 32 -7.50 7.34 -0.22
N ALA A 33 -8.20 6.22 -0.44
CA ALA A 33 -7.87 5.29 -1.51
C ALA A 33 -7.81 6.02 -2.87
N GLY A 34 -6.83 5.64 -3.71
CA GLY A 34 -6.58 6.29 -5.00
C GLY A 34 -5.75 7.57 -4.93
N SER A 35 -5.44 8.09 -3.74
CA SER A 35 -4.54 9.23 -3.59
C SER A 35 -3.12 8.86 -4.00
N ARG A 36 -2.44 9.78 -4.68
CA ARG A 36 -1.02 9.60 -5.04
C ARG A 36 -0.16 9.68 -3.78
N ILE A 37 0.60 8.61 -3.51
CA ILE A 37 1.48 8.52 -2.32
C ILE A 37 2.98 8.56 -2.63
N GLY A 38 3.36 8.64 -3.90
CA GLY A 38 4.76 8.74 -4.30
C GLY A 38 4.97 8.58 -5.80
N ARG A 39 6.24 8.46 -6.19
CA ARG A 39 6.65 7.93 -7.49
C ARG A 39 7.56 6.73 -7.28
N ILE A 40 7.52 5.78 -8.22
CA ILE A 40 8.50 4.70 -8.27
C ILE A 40 9.89 5.31 -8.45
N GLY A 41 10.81 4.93 -7.58
CA GLY A 41 12.20 5.34 -7.61
C GLY A 41 13.14 4.24 -8.08
N MET A 42 14.42 4.58 -8.13
CA MET A 42 15.54 3.68 -8.44
C MET A 42 16.66 3.82 -7.40
N THR A 43 16.38 4.34 -6.20
CA THR A 43 17.40 4.38 -5.15
C THR A 43 17.67 2.95 -4.62
N GLY A 44 18.81 2.73 -3.96
CA GLY A 44 19.19 1.42 -3.40
C GLY A 44 19.88 0.46 -4.39
N ARG A 45 19.94 -0.83 -4.04
CA ARG A 45 20.55 -1.89 -4.86
C ARG A 45 19.49 -2.51 -5.78
N THR A 46 19.27 -1.90 -6.93
CA THR A 46 18.29 -2.34 -7.93
C THR A 46 18.87 -2.32 -9.34
N THR A 47 18.38 -3.20 -10.21
CA THR A 47 18.73 -3.26 -11.65
C THR A 47 17.77 -2.46 -12.54
N GLY A 48 16.63 -1.99 -12.00
CA GLY A 48 15.66 -1.17 -12.74
C GLY A 48 14.54 -0.59 -11.87
N PRO A 49 13.66 0.27 -12.44
CA PRO A 49 12.52 0.84 -11.72
C PRO A 49 11.51 -0.27 -11.40
N HIS A 50 11.22 -0.49 -10.12
CA HIS A 50 10.21 -1.45 -9.69
C HIS A 50 9.59 -1.02 -8.35
N LEU A 51 8.38 -1.51 -8.07
CA LEU A 51 7.66 -1.26 -6.82
C LEU A 51 7.69 -2.53 -5.96
N HIS A 52 8.15 -2.39 -4.73
CA HIS A 52 8.06 -3.41 -3.69
C HIS A 52 7.07 -2.86 -2.70
N TRP A 53 6.00 -3.59 -2.56
CA TRP A 53 4.89 -3.27 -1.69
C TRP A 53 4.64 -4.52 -0.86
N GLY A 54 4.74 -4.35 0.46
CA GLY A 54 4.45 -5.37 1.43
C GLY A 54 3.24 -4.97 2.26
N LEU A 55 2.51 -5.96 2.75
CA LEU A 55 1.37 -5.76 3.63
C LEU A 55 1.69 -6.39 4.99
N LYS A 56 1.44 -5.65 6.06
CA LYS A 56 1.59 -6.12 7.42
C LYS A 56 0.27 -5.94 8.16
N TYR A 57 -0.21 -6.97 8.84
CA TYR A 57 -1.38 -6.91 9.71
C TYR A 57 -1.08 -7.61 11.01
N ASN A 58 -1.47 -6.99 12.13
CA ASN A 58 -1.20 -7.52 13.47
C ASN A 58 0.25 -8.01 13.66
N SER A 59 1.20 -7.20 13.21
CA SER A 59 2.64 -7.49 13.24
C SER A 59 3.14 -8.68 12.39
N GLN A 60 2.29 -9.29 11.55
CA GLN A 60 2.67 -10.35 10.62
C GLN A 60 2.69 -9.85 9.18
N ASN A 61 3.67 -10.32 8.40
CA ASN A 61 3.69 -10.08 6.96
C ASN A 61 2.65 -10.97 6.30
N ILE A 62 1.84 -10.39 5.42
CA ILE A 62 0.83 -11.10 4.63
C ILE A 62 1.29 -11.10 3.18
N ASP A 63 1.00 -12.17 2.45
CA ASP A 63 1.07 -12.16 0.99
C ASP A 63 0.09 -11.11 0.42
N PRO A 64 0.58 -9.99 -0.15
CA PRO A 64 -0.29 -8.94 -0.66
C PRO A 64 -1.17 -9.41 -1.82
N ALA A 65 -0.81 -10.50 -2.51
CA ALA A 65 -1.57 -11.03 -3.64
C ALA A 65 -2.98 -11.48 -3.23
N LEU A 66 -3.15 -12.03 -2.01
CA LEU A 66 -4.45 -12.44 -1.47
C LEU A 66 -5.40 -11.23 -1.38
N VAL A 67 -4.90 -10.11 -0.86
CA VAL A 67 -5.69 -8.89 -0.67
C VAL A 67 -5.97 -8.20 -2.00
N LEU A 68 -4.99 -8.12 -2.90
CA LEU A 68 -5.19 -7.51 -4.22
C LEU A 68 -6.25 -8.22 -5.07
N ARG A 69 -6.27 -9.56 -5.04
CA ARG A 69 -7.26 -10.35 -5.79
C ARG A 69 -8.67 -10.03 -5.32
N GLU A 70 -8.89 -9.96 -4.01
CA GLU A 70 -10.19 -9.60 -3.46
C GLU A 70 -10.56 -8.13 -3.73
N MET A 71 -9.61 -7.20 -3.62
CA MET A 71 -9.84 -5.79 -3.97
C MET A 71 -10.27 -5.64 -5.44
N PHE A 72 -9.61 -6.37 -6.35
CA PHE A 72 -9.98 -6.35 -7.76
C PHE A 72 -11.36 -6.96 -8.00
N ALA A 73 -11.67 -8.10 -7.39
CA ALA A 73 -12.98 -8.73 -7.48
C ALA A 73 -14.11 -7.78 -7.01
N GLN A 74 -13.89 -7.07 -5.90
CA GLN A 74 -14.81 -6.04 -5.39
C GLN A 74 -14.99 -4.88 -6.37
N GLN A 75 -13.90 -4.36 -6.94
CA GLN A 75 -13.98 -3.25 -7.89
C GLN A 75 -14.78 -3.64 -9.14
N ILE A 76 -14.60 -4.87 -9.63
CA ILE A 76 -15.37 -5.42 -10.74
C ILE A 76 -16.86 -5.58 -10.38
N ALA A 77 -17.16 -6.03 -9.16
CA ALA A 77 -18.53 -6.17 -8.68
C ALA A 77 -19.24 -4.81 -8.58
N ASN A 78 -18.55 -3.79 -8.06
CA ASN A 78 -19.08 -2.44 -7.86
C ASN A 78 -19.28 -1.67 -9.18
N GLY A 79 -18.40 -1.85 -10.18
CA GLY A 79 -18.47 -1.14 -11.45
C GLY A 79 -19.54 -1.65 -12.43
N ARG A 80 -20.17 -2.80 -12.18
CA ARG A 80 -21.08 -3.47 -13.13
C ARG A 80 -22.58 -3.28 -12.86
N GLY A 81 -22.98 -2.43 -11.92
CA GLY A 81 -24.41 -2.21 -11.62
C GLY A 81 -25.17 -3.49 -11.22
N ARG A 82 -24.46 -4.59 -10.94
CA ARG A 82 -25.05 -5.78 -10.35
C ARG A 82 -25.36 -5.43 -8.90
N ASN A 83 -26.60 -5.65 -8.52
CA ASN A 83 -27.03 -5.71 -7.13
C ASN A 83 -26.34 -6.92 -6.47
N VAL A 84 -25.03 -6.79 -6.25
CA VAL A 84 -24.28 -7.73 -5.45
C VAL A 84 -24.71 -7.43 -4.03
N ASN A 85 -25.42 -8.38 -3.43
CA ASN A 85 -25.49 -8.44 -1.98
C ASN A 85 -24.03 -8.41 -1.53
N ALA A 86 -23.60 -7.27 -0.98
CA ALA A 86 -22.24 -6.99 -0.53
C ALA A 86 -21.92 -7.85 0.69
N LYS A 87 -22.06 -9.16 0.52
CA LYS A 87 -21.62 -10.16 1.47
C LYS A 87 -20.11 -9.95 1.52
N LYS A 88 -19.69 -9.26 2.59
CA LYS A 88 -18.32 -8.88 2.91
C LYS A 88 -17.33 -9.85 2.29
N SER A 89 -16.71 -9.46 1.20
CA SER A 89 -15.51 -10.11 0.68
C SER A 89 -14.45 -9.98 1.76
N SER A 90 -14.24 -11.07 2.50
CA SER A 90 -13.31 -11.16 3.61
C SER A 90 -12.11 -11.99 3.17
N VAL A 91 -10.92 -11.41 3.25
CA VAL A 91 -9.68 -12.18 3.19
C VAL A 91 -9.45 -12.77 4.58
N THR A 92 -9.53 -14.09 4.73
CA THR A 92 -9.11 -14.75 5.97
C THR A 92 -7.59 -14.86 5.96
N ILE A 93 -6.92 -14.19 6.90
CA ILE A 93 -5.47 -14.28 7.09
C ILE A 93 -5.23 -15.35 8.16
N GLU A 94 -4.83 -16.53 7.73
CA GLU A 94 -4.37 -17.57 8.65
C GLU A 94 -2.90 -17.30 9.02
N PRO A 95 -2.51 -17.45 10.29
CA PRO A 95 -1.11 -17.32 10.68
C PRO A 95 -0.27 -18.33 9.90
N LEU A 96 0.84 -17.87 9.33
CA LEU A 96 1.76 -18.73 8.55
C LEU A 96 2.31 -19.81 9.50
N ASN A 97 1.90 -21.06 9.32
CA ASN A 97 2.42 -22.19 10.10
C ASN A 97 3.80 -22.57 9.54
N ILE A 98 4.81 -21.78 9.90
CA ILE A 98 6.20 -22.08 9.60
C ILE A 98 6.60 -23.23 10.53
N ARG A 99 6.57 -24.46 10.03
CA ARG A 99 7.32 -25.55 10.66
C ARG A 99 8.80 -25.28 10.36
N ASP A 100 9.60 -25.20 11.42
CA ASP A 100 11.06 -25.02 11.39
C ASP A 100 11.76 -26.04 10.47
#